data_AF-A0A3M1FBG8-F1
#
_entry.id   AF-A0A3M1FBG8-F1
#
_cell.length_a   1.000
_cell.length_b   1.000
_cell.length_c   1.000
_cell.angle_alpha   90.00
_cell.angle_beta   90.00
_cell.angle_gamma   90.00
#
_symmetry.space_group_name_H-M   'P 1'
#
loop_
_entity.id
_entity.type
_entity.pdbx_description
1 polymer ?
#
loop_
_entity_poly.entity_id
_entity_poly.type
_entity_poly.pdbx_seq_one_letter_code
_entity_poly.pdbx_strand_id
1 'polypeptide(L)'
;DLPVKGRREGEVAASIRGIPGTTVTLQLRRGEETLLRRVTRARIEPSFVYGETLPLPGGGLAGYLRIERFAAGSAAAFRRELDRLLAASIGGILLDLRGNGGGTLEEGKGVAAALLPPGSVVARLQSRDPALRKVVTTKETDRWVSLPLVILVDPRTASVAEIVAAALQAGGGGIVIGAAGGSTFGKGVGQFHFPLRSPWPPGDSALPYELTLSTVRFLTPSGRPIAGLGVETDVEVMVPEEVWDALSRFGLPGVETYPLSDPPFPDPWIVEGRKLLDVHLRWETPDLRRPRVSIDSAFGG
;
A
#
# COMPACT_ATOMS: atom_id res chain seq x y z
N ASP A 1 11.62 22.19 32.49
CA ASP A 1 11.28 23.14 31.42
C ASP A 1 12.34 23.15 30.33
N LEU A 2 12.00 22.63 29.16
CA LEU A 2 12.88 22.61 27.98
C LEU A 2 12.28 23.55 26.93
N PRO A 3 12.81 24.77 26.75
CA PRO A 3 12.34 25.66 25.70
C PRO A 3 12.66 25.07 24.33
N VAL A 4 11.63 24.97 23.47
CA VAL A 4 11.71 24.35 22.14
C VAL A 4 11.93 25.36 21.00
N LYS A 5 11.81 26.67 21.27
CA LYS A 5 12.03 27.73 20.29
C LYS A 5 13.49 27.74 19.82
N GLY A 6 13.70 27.68 18.50
CA GLY A 6 15.03 27.68 17.90
C GLY A 6 15.75 26.33 17.89
N ARG A 7 15.13 25.25 18.39
CA ARG A 7 15.67 23.89 18.31
C ARG A 7 15.29 23.21 17.01
N ARG A 8 16.09 22.22 16.59
CA ARG A 8 15.78 21.37 15.43
C ARG A 8 14.64 20.41 15.77
N GLU A 9 13.83 20.06 14.78
CA GLU A 9 12.68 19.17 14.94
C GLU A 9 13.04 17.84 15.63
N GLY A 10 14.15 17.21 15.21
CA GLY A 10 14.62 15.96 15.79
C GLY A 10 14.96 16.05 17.29
N GLU A 11 15.49 17.19 17.75
CA GLU A 11 15.82 17.42 19.16
C GLU A 11 14.55 17.59 20.00
N VAL A 12 13.57 18.33 19.47
CA VAL A 12 12.26 18.51 20.11
C VAL A 12 11.54 17.17 20.19
N ALA A 13 11.50 16.40 19.10
CA ALA A 13 10.90 15.07 19.07
C ALA A 13 11.56 14.11 20.07
N ALA A 14 12.89 14.11 20.17
CA ALA A 14 13.63 13.31 21.14
C ALA A 14 13.25 13.66 22.59
N SER A 15 13.05 14.94 22.90
CA SER A 15 12.64 15.39 24.24
C SER A 15 11.21 14.97 24.63
N ILE A 16 10.34 14.79 23.64
CA ILE A 16 8.95 14.36 23.84
C ILE A 16 8.85 12.84 23.98
N ARG A 17 9.66 12.09 23.22
CA ARG A 17 9.72 10.62 23.29
C ARG A 17 10.16 10.15 24.67
N GLY A 18 9.79 8.92 25.01
CA GLY A 18 10.08 8.30 26.30
C GLY A 18 9.36 6.99 26.47
N ILE A 19 9.54 6.34 27.62
CA ILE A 19 9.02 5.00 27.90
C ILE A 19 7.48 5.03 27.85
N PRO A 20 6.82 4.09 27.12
CA PRO A 20 5.37 3.97 27.13
C PRO A 20 4.81 3.86 28.56
N GLY A 21 3.66 4.49 28.81
CA GLY A 21 3.03 4.59 30.13
C GLY A 21 3.53 5.75 31.00
N THR A 22 4.68 6.35 30.67
CA THR A 22 5.15 7.58 31.35
C THR A 22 4.46 8.82 30.79
N THR A 23 4.58 9.93 31.50
CA THR A 23 3.88 11.17 31.15
C THR A 23 4.87 12.26 30.72
N VAL A 24 4.44 13.10 29.78
CA VAL A 24 5.09 14.36 29.40
C VAL A 24 4.12 15.52 29.55
N THR A 25 4.60 16.66 30.01
CA THR A 25 3.80 17.90 30.06
C THR A 25 4.26 18.80 28.92
N LEU A 26 3.33 19.17 28.05
CA LEU A 26 3.55 20.07 26.93
C LEU A 26 2.94 21.43 27.26
N GLN A 27 3.71 22.49 27.02
CA GLN A 27 3.23 23.87 27.03
C GLN A 27 3.00 24.29 25.59
N LEU A 28 1.73 24.47 25.22
CA LEU A 28 1.28 24.78 23.87
C LEU A 28 0.80 26.22 23.83
N ARG A 29 1.19 26.98 22.81
CA ARG A 29 0.69 28.35 22.59
C ARG A 29 -0.31 28.34 21.43
N ARG A 30 -1.52 28.84 21.66
CA ARG A 30 -2.59 28.98 20.65
C ARG A 30 -3.04 30.43 20.65
N GLY A 31 -2.61 31.21 19.66
CA GLY A 31 -2.80 32.67 19.68
C GLY A 31 -2.04 33.28 20.87
N GLU A 32 -2.75 34.03 21.71
CA GLU A 32 -2.21 34.60 22.96
C GLU A 32 -2.31 33.65 24.16
N GLU A 33 -3.09 32.57 24.05
CA GLU A 33 -3.29 31.62 25.15
C GLU A 33 -2.15 30.62 25.27
N THR A 34 -1.82 30.28 26.52
CA THR A 34 -0.85 29.23 26.85
C THR A 34 -1.56 28.08 27.58
N LEU A 35 -1.49 26.89 27.00
CA LEU A 35 -2.14 25.68 27.47
C LEU A 35 -1.10 24.69 27.98
N LEU A 36 -1.30 24.18 29.20
CA LEU A 36 -0.57 23.01 29.68
C LEU A 36 -1.38 21.75 29.37
N ARG A 37 -0.73 20.78 28.72
CA ARG A 37 -1.32 19.48 28.39
C ARG A 37 -0.43 18.37 28.89
N ARG A 38 -0.99 17.54 29.75
CA ARG A 38 -0.34 16.33 30.23
C ARG A 38 -0.72 15.18 29.30
N VAL A 39 0.28 14.58 28.67
CA VAL A 39 0.11 13.50 27.68
C VAL A 39 0.80 12.25 28.20
N THR A 40 0.07 11.16 28.27
CA THR A 40 0.64 9.84 28.57
C THR A 40 1.25 9.29 27.28
N ARG A 41 2.53 8.94 27.32
CA ARG A 41 3.23 8.32 26.20
C ARG A 41 2.63 6.94 25.96
N ALA A 42 2.28 6.66 24.72
CA ALA A 42 1.84 5.34 24.30
C ALA A 42 2.72 4.88 23.14
N ARG A 43 2.79 3.57 22.94
CA ARG A 43 3.26 3.01 21.68
C ARG A 43 2.17 3.29 20.65
N ILE A 44 2.40 4.28 19.78
CA ILE A 44 1.49 4.57 18.67
C ILE A 44 1.93 3.70 17.50
N GLU A 45 1.06 2.78 17.10
CA GLU A 45 1.20 2.03 15.85
C GLU A 45 0.24 2.66 14.85
N PRO A 46 0.69 3.57 13.98
CA PRO A 46 -0.17 4.14 12.95
C PRO A 46 -0.70 3.00 12.06
N SER A 47 -2.03 2.89 11.96
CA SER A 47 -2.66 1.96 11.01
C SER A 47 -2.57 2.58 9.63
N PHE A 48 -1.87 1.92 8.71
CA PHE A 48 -1.79 2.31 7.30
C PHE A 48 -2.83 1.60 6.42
N VAL A 49 -3.83 0.97 7.07
CA VAL A 49 -4.90 0.23 6.42
C VAL A 49 -6.23 0.81 6.85
N TYR A 50 -7.06 1.13 5.85
CA TYR A 50 -8.37 1.76 6.00
C TYR A 50 -9.39 0.98 5.19
N GLY A 51 -10.62 0.89 5.70
CA GLY A 51 -11.72 0.20 5.04
C GLY A 51 -13.02 0.97 5.08
N GLU A 52 -13.81 0.91 4.02
CA GLU A 52 -15.18 1.43 3.98
C GLU A 52 -16.06 0.64 3.00
N THR A 53 -17.37 0.76 3.14
CA THR A 53 -18.33 0.19 2.19
C THR A 53 -18.69 1.21 1.13
N LEU A 54 -18.59 0.84 -0.14
CA LEU A 54 -19.00 1.66 -1.27
C LEU A 54 -20.24 1.05 -1.95
N PRO A 55 -21.26 1.83 -2.33
CA PRO A 55 -22.39 1.29 -3.08
C PRO A 55 -21.95 0.83 -4.48
N LEU A 56 -22.49 -0.27 -4.98
CA LEU A 56 -22.29 -0.68 -6.37
C LEU A 56 -23.35 -0.06 -7.29
N PRO A 57 -23.01 0.33 -8.54
CA PRO A 57 -23.98 0.85 -9.51
C PRO A 57 -25.21 -0.04 -9.67
N GLY A 58 -25.00 -1.36 -9.63
CA GLY A 58 -26.03 -2.33 -9.82
C GLY A 58 -26.79 -2.79 -8.57
N GLY A 59 -26.56 -2.13 -7.43
CA GLY A 59 -27.08 -2.53 -6.13
C GLY A 59 -26.12 -3.42 -5.34
N GLY A 60 -26.21 -3.34 -4.01
CA GLY A 60 -25.27 -4.00 -3.10
C GLY A 60 -24.06 -3.12 -2.75
N LEU A 61 -23.10 -3.71 -2.05
CA LEU A 61 -21.93 -3.02 -1.49
C LEU A 61 -20.63 -3.67 -1.97
N ALA A 62 -19.61 -2.86 -2.22
CA ALA A 62 -18.22 -3.28 -2.33
C ALA A 62 -17.45 -2.86 -1.07
N GLY A 63 -16.46 -3.66 -0.67
CA GLY A 63 -15.51 -3.27 0.35
C GLY A 63 -14.33 -2.56 -0.28
N TYR A 64 -14.17 -1.27 -0.01
CA TYR A 64 -12.96 -0.54 -0.34
C TYR A 64 -11.94 -0.70 0.77
N LEU A 65 -10.72 -1.09 0.41
CA LEU A 65 -9.60 -1.32 1.32
C LEU A 65 -8.39 -0.56 0.78
N ARG A 66 -7.90 0.44 1.52
CA ARG A 66 -6.71 1.21 1.15
C ARG A 66 -5.54 0.81 2.03
N ILE A 67 -4.39 0.55 1.41
CA ILE A 67 -3.13 0.29 2.11
C ILE A 67 -2.11 1.33 1.66
N GLU A 68 -1.72 2.23 2.56
CA GLU A 68 -0.75 3.29 2.25
C GLU A 68 0.70 2.79 2.34
N ARG A 69 0.95 1.81 3.22
CA ARG A 69 2.27 1.21 3.43
C ARG A 69 2.15 -0.18 4.08
N PHE A 70 3.07 -1.07 3.73
CA PHE A 70 3.23 -2.38 4.38
C PHE A 70 4.16 -2.26 5.61
N ALA A 71 3.68 -1.59 6.65
CA ALA A 71 4.39 -1.46 7.93
C ALA A 71 4.02 -2.61 8.88
N ALA A 72 4.75 -2.72 9.99
CA ALA A 72 4.45 -3.70 11.02
C ALA A 72 2.99 -3.60 11.47
N GLY A 73 2.26 -4.72 11.43
CA GLY A 73 0.86 -4.80 11.80
C GLY A 73 -0.13 -4.57 10.66
N SER A 74 0.32 -4.18 9.46
CA SER A 74 -0.57 -3.95 8.30
C SER A 74 -1.38 -5.19 7.94
N ALA A 75 -0.82 -6.41 7.99
CA ALA A 75 -1.54 -7.64 7.68
C ALA A 75 -2.66 -7.93 8.69
N ALA A 76 -2.42 -7.67 9.97
CA ALA A 76 -3.43 -7.84 11.02
C ALA A 76 -4.53 -6.78 10.90
N ALA A 77 -4.16 -5.52 10.61
CA ALA A 77 -5.11 -4.44 10.36
C ALA A 77 -5.98 -4.72 9.13
N PHE A 78 -5.37 -5.21 8.05
CA PHE A 78 -6.07 -5.60 6.84
C PHE A 78 -7.10 -6.71 7.10
N ARG A 79 -6.72 -7.78 7.80
CA ARG A 79 -7.66 -8.85 8.15
C ARG A 79 -8.84 -8.34 8.98
N ARG A 80 -8.60 -7.44 9.93
CA ARG A 80 -9.66 -6.84 10.75
C ARG A 80 -10.63 -6.01 9.91
N GLU A 81 -10.13 -5.15 9.03
CA GLU A 81 -10.99 -4.36 8.14
C GLU A 81 -11.75 -5.26 7.16
N LEU A 82 -11.09 -6.26 6.59
CA LEU A 82 -11.72 -7.25 5.72
C LEU A 82 -12.87 -7.97 6.44
N ASP A 83 -12.65 -8.46 7.66
CA ASP A 83 -13.69 -9.14 8.45
C ASP A 83 -14.86 -8.21 8.76
N ARG A 84 -14.60 -6.93 9.06
CA ARG A 84 -15.65 -5.93 9.28
C ARG A 84 -16.47 -5.69 8.00
N LEU A 85 -15.82 -5.62 6.84
CA LEU A 85 -16.49 -5.43 5.56
C LEU A 85 -17.29 -6.68 5.14
N LEU A 86 -16.76 -7.88 5.38
CA LEU A 86 -17.50 -9.13 5.16
C LEU A 86 -18.75 -9.21 6.03
N ALA A 87 -18.69 -8.76 7.29
CA ALA A 87 -19.87 -8.68 8.15
C ALA A 87 -20.93 -7.68 7.64
N ALA A 88 -20.55 -6.75 6.77
CA ALA A 88 -21.45 -5.84 6.07
C ALA A 88 -21.96 -6.41 4.72
N SER A 89 -21.72 -7.69 4.45
CA SER A 89 -22.19 -8.41 3.25
C SER A 89 -21.76 -7.77 1.93
N ILE A 90 -20.49 -7.37 1.84
CA ILE A 90 -19.92 -6.89 0.58
C ILE A 90 -19.92 -8.01 -0.48
N GLY A 91 -20.20 -7.63 -1.73
CA GLY A 91 -20.14 -8.52 -2.88
C GLY A 91 -18.76 -8.58 -3.54
N GLY A 92 -17.95 -7.53 -3.43
CA GLY A 92 -16.63 -7.46 -4.07
C GLY A 92 -15.67 -6.55 -3.32
N ILE A 93 -14.39 -6.61 -3.67
CA ILE A 93 -13.30 -5.89 -3.01
C ILE A 93 -12.62 -4.94 -3.99
N LEU A 94 -12.48 -3.69 -3.58
CA LEU A 94 -11.67 -2.68 -4.25
C LEU A 94 -10.42 -2.40 -3.40
N LEU A 95 -9.28 -2.94 -3.79
CA LEU A 95 -8.01 -2.81 -3.07
C LEU A 95 -7.19 -1.64 -3.65
N ASP A 96 -7.03 -0.56 -2.90
CA ASP A 96 -6.25 0.61 -3.30
C ASP A 96 -4.80 0.54 -2.80
N LEU A 97 -3.87 0.39 -3.74
CA LEU A 97 -2.41 0.41 -3.54
C LEU A 97 -1.74 1.64 -4.17
N ARG A 98 -2.52 2.64 -4.62
CA ARG A 98 -1.97 3.88 -5.20
C ARG A 98 -1.15 4.63 -4.15
N GLY A 99 0.01 5.15 -4.55
CA GLY A 99 0.93 5.84 -3.65
C GLY A 99 1.71 4.93 -2.70
N ASN A 100 1.44 3.62 -2.67
CA ASN A 100 2.09 2.70 -1.75
C ASN A 100 3.48 2.30 -2.26
N GLY A 101 4.52 2.89 -1.67
CA GLY A 101 5.92 2.59 -2.00
C GLY A 101 6.44 1.22 -1.51
N GLY A 102 5.58 0.41 -0.90
CA GLY A 102 5.87 -0.93 -0.39
C GLY A 102 6.03 -0.95 1.13
N GLY A 103 7.02 -1.71 1.60
CA GLY A 103 7.27 -1.95 3.02
C GLY A 103 7.92 -3.31 3.23
N THR A 104 7.51 -4.04 4.27
CA THR A 104 8.10 -5.35 4.55
C THR A 104 7.40 -6.45 3.75
N LEU A 105 8.19 -7.42 3.26
CA LEU A 105 7.67 -8.55 2.49
C LEU A 105 6.73 -9.44 3.33
N GLU A 106 6.95 -9.53 4.64
CA GLU A 106 6.11 -10.35 5.51
C GLU A 106 4.69 -9.78 5.64
N GLU A 107 4.58 -8.46 5.75
CA GLU A 107 3.28 -7.77 5.81
C GLU A 107 2.54 -7.84 4.47
N GLY A 108 3.26 -7.66 3.35
CA GLY A 108 2.70 -7.88 2.02
C GLY A 108 2.22 -9.31 1.79
N LYS A 109 3.01 -10.31 2.21
CA LYS A 109 2.61 -11.73 2.16
C LYS A 109 1.34 -11.98 2.99
N GLY A 110 1.26 -11.41 4.19
CA GLY A 110 0.09 -11.55 5.07
C GLY A 110 -1.20 -10.98 4.46
N VAL A 111 -1.10 -9.84 3.78
CA VAL A 111 -2.22 -9.26 3.03
C VAL A 111 -2.59 -10.14 1.83
N ALA A 112 -1.61 -10.53 1.01
CA ALA A 112 -1.85 -11.39 -0.14
C ALA A 112 -2.50 -12.73 0.26
N ALA A 113 -2.07 -13.33 1.37
CA ALA A 113 -2.61 -14.57 1.89
C ALA A 113 -4.08 -14.49 2.32
N ALA A 114 -4.62 -13.29 2.61
CA ALA A 114 -6.03 -13.12 2.92
C ALA A 114 -6.93 -13.15 1.68
N LEU A 115 -6.35 -12.99 0.48
CA LEU A 115 -7.07 -12.87 -0.79
C LEU A 115 -6.63 -13.91 -1.84
N LEU A 116 -5.64 -14.75 -1.51
CA LEU A 116 -5.14 -15.81 -2.39
C LEU A 116 -5.49 -17.19 -1.83
N PRO A 117 -5.78 -18.17 -2.70
CA PRO A 117 -5.89 -19.55 -2.28
C PRO A 117 -4.62 -20.01 -1.53
N PRO A 118 -4.74 -20.94 -0.57
CA PRO A 118 -3.60 -21.56 0.09
C PRO A 118 -2.65 -22.23 -0.92
N GLY A 119 -1.35 -22.21 -0.64
CA GLY A 119 -0.31 -22.73 -1.53
C GLY A 119 0.04 -21.82 -2.72
N SER A 120 -0.67 -20.71 -2.94
CA SER A 120 -0.39 -19.76 -4.03
C SER A 120 0.99 -19.13 -3.90
N VAL A 121 1.69 -18.99 -5.04
CA VAL A 121 2.96 -18.26 -5.10
C VAL A 121 2.69 -16.75 -5.06
N VAL A 122 3.28 -16.07 -4.08
CA VAL A 122 3.23 -14.61 -3.94
C VAL A 122 4.38 -13.96 -4.71
N ALA A 123 5.60 -14.47 -4.56
CA ALA A 123 6.78 -13.95 -5.26
C ALA A 123 7.87 -15.01 -5.39
N ARG A 124 8.78 -14.82 -6.35
CA ARG A 124 10.07 -15.52 -6.37
C ARG A 124 11.20 -14.53 -6.16
N LEU A 125 12.14 -14.91 -5.30
CA LEU A 125 13.34 -14.16 -5.00
C LEU A 125 14.49 -14.81 -5.76
N GLN A 126 15.11 -14.04 -6.65
CA GLN A 126 16.31 -14.43 -7.37
C GLN A 126 17.50 -13.66 -6.80
N SER A 127 18.59 -14.38 -6.52
CA SER A 127 19.84 -13.78 -6.02
C SER A 127 21.06 -14.54 -6.51
N ARG A 128 22.20 -13.83 -6.54
CA ARG A 128 23.51 -14.46 -6.72
C ARG A 128 23.83 -15.40 -5.56
N ASP A 129 23.44 -15.00 -4.34
CA ASP A 129 23.55 -15.84 -3.15
C ASP A 129 22.43 -16.89 -3.16
N PRO A 130 22.75 -18.20 -3.23
CA PRO A 130 21.76 -19.27 -3.17
C PRO A 130 20.89 -19.23 -1.91
N ALA A 131 21.42 -18.77 -0.77
CA ALA A 131 20.69 -18.71 0.50
C ALA A 131 19.55 -17.68 0.48
N LEU A 132 19.63 -16.68 -0.41
CA LEU A 132 18.60 -15.66 -0.58
C LEU A 132 17.56 -16.03 -1.64
N ARG A 133 17.76 -17.14 -2.37
CA ARG A 133 16.78 -17.63 -3.36
C ARG A 133 15.62 -18.28 -2.63
N LYS A 134 14.40 -17.85 -2.93
CA LYS A 134 13.20 -18.34 -2.24
C LYS A 134 11.96 -18.20 -3.11
N VAL A 135 11.05 -19.17 -3.00
CA VAL A 135 9.66 -19.00 -3.44
C VAL A 135 8.85 -18.63 -2.20
N VAL A 136 8.17 -17.49 -2.25
CA VAL A 136 7.29 -17.03 -1.17
C VAL A 136 5.89 -17.48 -1.54
N THR A 137 5.27 -18.28 -0.68
CA THR A 137 3.93 -18.83 -0.86
C THR A 137 3.02 -18.45 0.30
N THR A 138 1.71 -18.51 0.07
CA THR A 138 0.72 -18.60 1.15
C THR A 138 0.82 -19.96 1.83
N LYS A 139 0.36 -20.05 3.08
CA LYS A 139 0.36 -21.30 3.85
C LYS A 139 -0.96 -22.03 3.66
N GLU A 140 -0.94 -23.36 3.75
CA GLU A 140 -2.15 -24.21 3.74
C GLU A 140 -3.17 -23.83 4.83
N THR A 141 -2.70 -23.28 5.95
CA THR A 141 -3.53 -22.87 7.08
C THR A 141 -4.07 -21.44 6.96
N ASP A 142 -3.74 -20.70 5.90
CA ASP A 142 -4.21 -19.33 5.75
C ASP A 142 -5.70 -19.30 5.38
N ARG A 143 -6.49 -18.54 6.15
CA ARG A 143 -7.87 -18.21 5.77
C ARG A 143 -7.84 -17.17 4.67
N TRP A 144 -8.57 -17.43 3.59
CA TRP A 144 -8.67 -16.54 2.44
C TRP A 144 -10.14 -16.29 2.07
N VAL A 145 -10.35 -15.21 1.34
CA VAL A 145 -11.66 -14.77 0.86
C VAL A 145 -11.67 -14.83 -0.66
N SER A 146 -12.66 -15.53 -1.21
CA SER A 146 -12.91 -15.59 -2.64
C SER A 146 -14.04 -14.64 -2.99
N LEU A 147 -13.71 -13.38 -3.28
CA LEU A 147 -14.64 -12.40 -3.81
C LEU A 147 -14.04 -11.75 -5.07
N PRO A 148 -14.89 -11.25 -5.99
CA PRO A 148 -14.48 -10.36 -7.06
C PRO A 148 -13.53 -9.27 -6.54
N LEU A 149 -12.39 -9.11 -7.20
CA LEU A 149 -11.31 -8.25 -6.73
C LEU A 149 -10.86 -7.31 -7.85
N VAL A 150 -10.84 -6.02 -7.56
CA VAL A 150 -10.22 -4.99 -8.39
C VAL A 150 -9.12 -4.30 -7.59
N ILE A 151 -7.97 -4.07 -8.20
CA ILE A 151 -6.78 -3.53 -7.54
C ILE A 151 -6.41 -2.21 -8.22
N LEU A 152 -6.40 -1.12 -7.45
CA LEU A 152 -6.00 0.20 -7.93
C LEU A 152 -4.50 0.37 -7.75
N VAL A 153 -3.80 0.75 -8.82
CA VAL A 153 -2.37 1.05 -8.80
C VAL A 153 -2.06 2.38 -9.50
N ASP A 154 -0.95 2.99 -9.14
CA ASP A 154 -0.40 4.18 -9.81
C ASP A 154 1.12 4.01 -10.03
N PRO A 155 1.78 4.94 -10.76
CA PRO A 155 3.23 4.90 -10.94
C PRO A 155 4.06 5.02 -9.66
N ARG A 156 3.44 5.29 -8.51
CA ARG A 156 4.11 5.32 -7.18
C ARG A 156 3.92 4.02 -6.42
N THR A 157 3.02 3.14 -6.85
CA THR A 157 2.94 1.76 -6.36
C THR A 157 4.28 1.07 -6.62
N ALA A 158 5.01 0.70 -5.56
CA ALA A 158 6.38 0.22 -5.68
C ALA A 158 6.70 -0.94 -4.73
N SER A 159 7.73 -1.71 -5.05
CA SER A 159 8.31 -2.74 -4.19
C SER A 159 7.30 -3.81 -3.78
N VAL A 160 7.08 -4.03 -2.48
CA VAL A 160 6.13 -5.01 -1.95
C VAL A 160 4.70 -4.77 -2.44
N ALA A 161 4.29 -3.53 -2.71
CA ALA A 161 2.98 -3.26 -3.29
C ALA A 161 2.82 -3.86 -4.69
N GLU A 162 3.89 -3.81 -5.50
CA GLU A 162 3.94 -4.44 -6.82
C GLU A 162 3.91 -5.96 -6.71
N ILE A 163 4.58 -6.52 -5.72
CA ILE A 163 4.53 -7.97 -5.44
C ILE A 163 3.09 -8.40 -5.13
N VAL A 164 2.40 -7.66 -4.26
CA VAL A 164 1.01 -7.97 -3.88
C VAL A 164 0.08 -7.83 -5.09
N ALA A 165 0.19 -6.74 -5.85
CA ALA A 165 -0.61 -6.55 -7.07
C ALA A 165 -0.39 -7.69 -8.08
N ALA A 166 0.86 -8.03 -8.38
CA ALA A 166 1.20 -9.13 -9.31
C ALA A 166 0.70 -10.50 -8.80
N ALA A 167 0.78 -10.74 -7.49
CA ALA A 167 0.32 -11.98 -6.89
C ALA A 167 -1.20 -12.14 -7.04
N LEU A 168 -1.96 -11.09 -6.72
CA LEU A 168 -3.41 -11.07 -6.79
C LEU A 168 -3.92 -11.08 -8.24
N GLN A 169 -3.22 -10.41 -9.15
CA GLN A 169 -3.50 -10.46 -10.59
C GLN A 169 -3.35 -11.89 -11.15
N ALA A 170 -2.25 -12.56 -10.81
CA ALA A 170 -1.94 -13.88 -11.35
C ALA A 170 -2.76 -15.01 -10.71
N GLY A 171 -2.88 -15.00 -9.37
CA GLY A 171 -3.42 -16.12 -8.59
C GLY A 171 -4.74 -15.83 -7.85
N GLY A 172 -5.11 -14.56 -7.69
CA GLY A 172 -6.32 -14.15 -6.95
C GLY A 172 -7.50 -13.80 -7.85
N GLY A 173 -7.33 -13.85 -9.18
CA GLY A 173 -8.36 -13.40 -10.12
C GLY A 173 -8.62 -11.89 -10.09
N GLY A 174 -7.71 -11.11 -9.49
CA GLY A 174 -7.84 -9.66 -9.38
C GLY A 174 -7.60 -8.97 -10.71
N ILE A 175 -8.41 -7.94 -11.01
CA ILE A 175 -8.20 -7.05 -12.17
C ILE A 175 -7.42 -5.83 -11.69
N VAL A 176 -6.23 -5.60 -12.25
CA VAL A 176 -5.40 -4.43 -11.93
C VAL A 176 -5.80 -3.26 -12.82
N ILE A 177 -6.13 -2.13 -12.22
CA ILE A 177 -6.47 -0.91 -12.94
C ILE A 177 -5.53 0.23 -12.55
N GLY A 178 -5.16 1.05 -13.52
CA GLY A 178 -4.30 2.21 -13.32
C GLY A 178 -4.50 3.26 -14.39
N ALA A 179 -3.67 4.28 -14.39
CA ALA A 179 -3.72 5.34 -15.40
C ALA A 179 -3.36 4.81 -16.81
N ALA A 180 -3.82 5.50 -17.84
CA ALA A 180 -3.47 5.20 -19.22
C ALA A 180 -1.95 5.18 -19.47
N GLY A 181 -1.48 4.16 -20.20
CA GLY A 181 -0.06 3.87 -20.43
C GLY A 181 0.73 3.48 -19.17
N GLY A 182 0.06 3.26 -18.04
CA GLY A 182 0.69 3.11 -16.73
C GLY A 182 1.09 1.67 -16.40
N SER A 183 2.35 1.49 -16.03
CA SER A 183 2.77 0.41 -15.15
C SER A 183 2.97 0.95 -13.73
N THR A 184 3.12 0.06 -12.76
CA THR A 184 3.68 0.43 -11.46
C THR A 184 5.15 0.85 -11.58
N PHE A 185 5.74 1.34 -10.49
CA PHE A 185 7.07 1.98 -10.47
C PHE A 185 8.22 1.12 -11.04
N GLY A 186 8.18 -0.19 -10.85
CA GLY A 186 9.20 -1.13 -11.31
C GLY A 186 10.42 -1.22 -10.42
N LYS A 187 10.29 -1.08 -9.09
CA LYS A 187 11.46 -1.16 -8.18
C LYS A 187 12.02 -2.58 -8.17
N GLY A 188 11.17 -3.55 -7.85
CA GLY A 188 11.43 -4.99 -7.96
C GLY A 188 12.76 -5.53 -7.38
N VAL A 189 13.40 -4.83 -6.44
CA VAL A 189 14.68 -5.25 -5.83
C VAL A 189 14.64 -5.19 -4.31
N GLY A 190 15.24 -6.20 -3.67
CA GLY A 190 15.49 -6.27 -2.24
C GLY A 190 16.91 -5.82 -1.92
N GLN A 191 17.05 -5.01 -0.87
CA GLN A 191 18.32 -4.39 -0.47
C GLN A 191 18.75 -4.92 0.90
N PHE A 192 20.05 -5.11 1.06
CA PHE A 192 20.69 -5.46 2.33
C PHE A 192 21.63 -4.34 2.75
N HIS A 193 21.68 -4.07 4.05
CA HIS A 193 22.54 -3.09 4.68
C HIS A 193 23.78 -3.78 5.22
N PHE A 194 24.96 -3.37 4.75
CA PHE A 194 26.24 -3.90 5.18
C PHE A 194 26.91 -2.84 6.05
N PRO A 195 27.05 -3.06 7.38
CA PRO A 195 27.71 -2.12 8.25
C PRO A 195 29.19 -2.02 7.89
N LEU A 196 29.67 -0.79 7.76
CA LEU A 196 31.07 -0.48 7.49
C LEU A 196 31.75 -0.05 8.80
N ARG A 197 32.95 -0.55 9.03
CA ARG A 197 33.79 -0.04 10.12
C ARG A 197 34.30 1.35 9.73
N SER A 198 33.98 2.36 10.54
CA SER A 198 34.60 3.68 10.42
C SER A 198 36.04 3.64 10.94
N PRO A 199 37.03 4.13 10.18
CA PRO A 199 38.34 4.44 10.73
C PRO A 199 38.35 5.76 11.53
N TRP A 200 37.30 6.58 11.44
CA TRP A 200 37.17 7.85 12.15
C TRP A 200 36.49 7.67 13.52
N PRO A 201 36.87 8.48 14.53
CA PRO A 201 36.16 8.52 15.81
C PRO A 201 34.67 8.79 15.57
N PRO A 202 33.76 8.21 16.36
CA PRO A 202 32.36 8.59 16.30
C PRO A 202 32.24 10.10 16.55
N GLY A 203 31.94 10.87 15.51
CA GLY A 203 31.49 12.26 15.67
C GLY A 203 30.07 12.28 16.26
N ASP A 204 29.52 13.47 16.48
CA ASP A 204 28.16 13.66 17.02
C ASP A 204 27.04 13.00 16.15
N SER A 205 27.37 12.51 14.97
CA SER A 205 26.52 11.65 14.14
C SER A 205 26.69 10.18 14.55
N ALA A 206 25.77 9.68 15.39
CA ALA A 206 25.71 8.30 15.86
C ALA A 206 25.27 7.26 14.81
N LEU A 207 25.16 7.62 13.52
CA LEU A 207 24.76 6.65 12.48
C LEU A 207 26.00 5.89 11.98
N PRO A 208 26.01 4.55 12.04
CA PRO A 208 27.09 3.76 11.46
C PRO A 208 27.15 4.00 9.94
N TYR A 209 28.36 4.03 9.39
CA TYR A 209 28.54 4.01 7.94
C TYR A 209 27.98 2.69 7.41
N GLU A 210 27.14 2.75 6.38
CA GLU A 210 26.50 1.56 5.82
C GLU A 210 26.58 1.58 4.30
N LEU A 211 26.82 0.41 3.72
CA LEU A 211 26.70 0.16 2.30
C LEU A 211 25.37 -0.57 2.03
N THR A 212 24.48 0.05 1.25
CA THR A 212 23.22 -0.58 0.84
C THR A 212 23.36 -1.18 -0.55
N LEU A 213 23.23 -2.50 -0.67
CA LEU A 213 23.32 -3.20 -1.96
C LEU A 213 22.01 -3.91 -2.29
N SER A 214 21.59 -3.80 -3.54
CA SER A 214 20.52 -4.64 -4.11
C SER A 214 21.07 -6.05 -4.34
N THR A 215 20.62 -7.01 -3.53
CA THR A 215 21.09 -8.40 -3.58
C THR A 215 20.02 -9.37 -4.06
N VAL A 216 18.76 -8.93 -4.11
CA VAL A 216 17.61 -9.75 -4.50
C VAL A 216 16.84 -9.07 -5.62
N ARG A 217 16.43 -9.83 -6.63
CA ARG A 217 15.41 -9.44 -7.62
C ARG A 217 14.11 -10.16 -7.29
N PHE A 218 13.02 -9.39 -7.24
CA PHE A 218 11.67 -9.94 -7.09
C PHE A 218 11.09 -10.24 -8.47
N LEU A 219 10.55 -11.44 -8.61
CA LEU A 219 9.85 -11.91 -9.78
C LEU A 219 8.38 -12.19 -9.41
N THR A 220 7.50 -11.98 -10.39
CA THR A 220 6.08 -12.31 -10.28
C THR A 220 5.84 -13.82 -10.07
N PRO A 221 4.60 -14.25 -9.78
CA PRO A 221 4.25 -15.67 -9.74
C PRO A 221 4.42 -16.43 -11.06
N SER A 222 4.62 -15.75 -12.19
CA SER A 222 5.01 -16.37 -13.47
C SER A 222 6.52 -16.35 -13.73
N GLY A 223 7.31 -15.70 -12.87
CA GLY A 223 8.76 -15.56 -13.03
C GLY A 223 9.19 -14.33 -13.83
N ARG A 224 8.27 -13.44 -14.20
CA ARG A 224 8.61 -12.17 -14.86
C ARG A 224 9.31 -11.23 -13.87
N PRO A 225 10.40 -10.54 -14.27
CA PRO A 225 11.00 -9.50 -13.42
C PRO A 225 10.04 -8.35 -13.14
N ILE A 226 10.00 -7.88 -11.89
CA ILE A 226 9.31 -6.61 -11.56
C ILE A 226 10.26 -5.43 -11.78
N ALA A 227 11.56 -5.62 -11.52
CA ALA A 227 12.56 -4.56 -11.65
C ALA A 227 12.64 -4.04 -13.10
N GLY A 228 12.42 -2.74 -13.27
CA GLY A 228 12.41 -2.05 -14.57
C GLY A 228 11.17 -2.26 -15.43
N LEU A 229 10.24 -3.14 -15.03
CA LEU A 229 9.01 -3.43 -15.79
C LEU A 229 7.73 -3.07 -15.04
N GLY A 230 7.74 -3.20 -13.71
CA GLY A 230 6.54 -3.07 -12.89
C GLY A 230 5.50 -4.16 -13.15
N VAL A 231 4.29 -3.87 -12.68
CA VAL A 231 3.07 -4.63 -12.92
C VAL A 231 2.27 -3.86 -13.97
N GLU A 232 1.83 -4.59 -14.99
CA GLU A 232 1.03 -4.04 -16.07
C GLU A 232 -0.44 -4.00 -15.62
N THR A 233 -1.13 -2.91 -15.95
CA THR A 233 -2.56 -2.79 -15.71
C THR A 233 -3.35 -3.63 -16.72
N ASP A 234 -4.40 -4.30 -16.25
CA ASP A 234 -5.36 -4.99 -17.12
C ASP A 234 -6.33 -3.99 -17.78
N VAL A 235 -6.73 -2.95 -17.03
CA VAL A 235 -7.59 -1.88 -17.51
C VAL A 235 -6.95 -0.52 -17.26
N GLU A 236 -6.93 0.30 -18.29
CA GLU A 236 -6.47 1.68 -18.24
C GLU A 236 -7.66 2.61 -18.01
N VAL A 237 -7.55 3.47 -17.00
CA VAL A 237 -8.51 4.54 -16.73
C VAL A 237 -7.95 5.82 -17.33
N MET A 238 -8.70 6.38 -18.28
CA MET A 238 -8.44 7.70 -18.82
C MET A 238 -8.85 8.74 -17.79
N VAL A 239 -7.87 9.46 -17.25
CA VAL A 239 -8.09 10.52 -16.28
C VAL A 239 -7.73 11.86 -16.95
N PRO A 240 -8.60 12.88 -16.90
CA PRO A 240 -8.25 14.21 -17.38
C PRO A 240 -6.98 14.72 -16.72
N GLU A 241 -6.14 15.44 -17.46
CA GLU A 241 -4.82 15.88 -16.99
C GLU A 241 -4.90 16.70 -15.70
N GLU A 242 -5.96 17.51 -15.54
CA GLU A 242 -6.21 18.32 -14.35
C GLU A 242 -6.51 17.45 -13.11
N VAL A 243 -7.24 16.35 -13.31
CA VAL A 243 -7.57 15.39 -12.25
C VAL A 243 -6.34 14.56 -11.90
N TRP A 244 -5.53 14.20 -12.89
CA TRP A 244 -4.24 13.55 -12.70
C TRP A 244 -3.26 14.41 -11.91
N ASP A 245 -3.17 15.70 -12.23
CA ASP A 245 -2.32 16.67 -11.54
C ASP A 245 -2.75 16.86 -10.09
N ALA A 246 -4.05 16.96 -9.84
CA ALA A 246 -4.60 17.02 -8.49
C ALA A 246 -4.20 15.77 -7.70
N LEU A 247 -4.48 14.57 -8.23
CA LEU A 247 -4.21 13.26 -7.58
C LEU A 247 -2.71 12.98 -7.39
N SER A 248 -1.87 13.53 -8.27
CA SER A 248 -0.40 13.45 -8.15
C SER A 248 0.12 14.31 -7.00
N ARG A 249 -0.44 15.52 -6.79
CA ARG A 249 -0.07 16.42 -5.69
C ARG A 249 -0.42 15.86 -4.31
N PHE A 250 -1.49 15.07 -4.20
CA PHE A 250 -1.93 14.44 -2.94
C PHE A 250 -1.02 13.31 -2.41
N GLY A 251 0.10 12.99 -3.07
CA GLY A 251 1.02 11.93 -2.61
C GLY A 251 2.48 12.14 -2.97
N LEU A 252 2.95 13.39 -3.02
CA LEU A 252 4.38 13.68 -3.08
C LEU A 252 5.00 13.50 -1.68
N PRO A 253 6.16 12.82 -1.55
CA PRO A 253 6.89 12.80 -0.29
C PRO A 253 7.30 14.23 0.08
N GLY A 254 6.84 14.72 1.22
CA GLY A 254 7.15 16.07 1.73
C GLY A 254 6.01 17.08 1.67
N VAL A 255 4.84 16.72 1.13
CA VAL A 255 3.61 17.50 1.33
C VAL A 255 2.93 16.95 2.59
N GLU A 256 2.74 17.80 3.60
CA GLU A 256 1.95 17.46 4.79
C GLU A 256 0.66 16.79 4.34
N THR A 257 0.39 15.60 4.87
CA THR A 257 -0.83 14.85 4.63
C THR A 257 -2.03 15.77 4.87
N TYR A 258 -2.62 16.27 3.80
CA TYR A 258 -3.93 16.90 3.89
C TYR A 258 -4.89 15.84 4.42
N PRO A 259 -5.74 16.15 5.41
CA PRO A 259 -6.82 15.25 5.78
C PRO A 259 -7.62 14.97 4.50
N LEU A 260 -7.98 13.70 4.28
CA LEU A 260 -8.79 13.16 3.19
C LEU A 260 -10.23 13.72 3.21
N SER A 261 -10.42 15.02 3.40
CA SER A 261 -11.75 15.59 3.44
C SER A 261 -12.36 15.80 2.05
N ASP A 262 -11.56 15.97 0.97
CA ASP A 262 -12.09 16.05 -0.40
C ASP A 262 -11.00 15.85 -1.49
N PRO A 263 -10.68 14.61 -1.92
CA PRO A 263 -10.21 14.40 -3.30
C PRO A 263 -11.30 14.86 -4.28
N PRO A 264 -11.00 15.18 -5.56
CA PRO A 264 -12.05 15.53 -6.51
C PRO A 264 -13.04 14.38 -6.59
N PHE A 265 -14.21 14.56 -5.97
CA PHE A 265 -15.25 13.55 -5.97
C PHE A 265 -16.12 13.75 -7.21
N PRO A 266 -16.35 12.71 -8.01
CA PRO A 266 -15.94 11.34 -7.76
C PRO A 266 -14.53 10.99 -8.30
N ASP A 267 -13.73 10.26 -7.49
CA ASP A 267 -12.42 9.74 -7.91
C ASP A 267 -12.62 8.76 -9.08
N PRO A 268 -12.04 9.03 -10.27
CA PRO A 268 -12.32 8.26 -11.48
C PRO A 268 -11.89 6.79 -11.37
N TRP A 269 -10.81 6.47 -10.67
CA TRP A 269 -10.40 5.07 -10.48
C TRP A 269 -11.37 4.30 -9.59
N ILE A 270 -11.89 4.96 -8.55
CA ILE A 270 -12.89 4.34 -7.68
C ILE A 270 -14.20 4.13 -8.44
N VAL A 271 -14.61 5.09 -9.27
CA VAL A 271 -15.79 4.96 -10.13
C VAL A 271 -15.64 3.79 -11.09
N GLU A 272 -14.53 3.73 -11.84
CA GLU A 272 -14.30 2.66 -12.82
C GLU A 272 -14.13 1.30 -12.14
N GLY A 273 -13.41 1.25 -11.01
CA GLY A 273 -13.28 0.02 -10.23
C GLY A 273 -14.62 -0.52 -9.74
N ARG A 274 -15.53 0.35 -9.32
CA ARG A 274 -16.90 -0.03 -8.92
C ARG A 274 -17.73 -0.56 -10.09
N LYS A 275 -17.61 0.06 -11.28
CA LYS A 275 -18.28 -0.44 -12.50
C LYS A 275 -17.76 -1.83 -12.88
N LEU A 276 -16.43 -2.04 -12.85
CA LEU A 276 -15.82 -3.33 -13.14
C LEU A 276 -16.24 -4.42 -12.14
N LEU A 277 -16.28 -4.09 -10.85
CA LEU A 277 -16.79 -5.02 -9.84
C LEU A 277 -18.26 -5.37 -10.08
N ASP A 278 -19.10 -4.39 -10.43
CA ASP A 278 -20.52 -4.62 -10.73
C ASP A 278 -20.70 -5.54 -11.96
N VAL A 279 -19.92 -5.32 -13.02
CA VAL A 279 -19.90 -6.20 -14.19
C VAL A 279 -19.46 -7.61 -13.81
N HIS A 280 -18.35 -7.74 -13.07
CA HIS A 280 -17.83 -9.04 -12.64
C HIS A 280 -18.79 -9.79 -11.72
N LEU A 281 -19.58 -9.08 -10.90
CA LEU A 281 -20.62 -9.67 -10.05
C LEU A 281 -21.84 -10.15 -10.82
N ARG A 282 -22.17 -9.49 -11.93
CA ARG A 282 -23.36 -9.76 -12.74
C ARG A 282 -23.12 -10.81 -13.82
N TRP A 283 -21.87 -11.02 -14.22
CA TRP A 283 -21.51 -11.92 -15.32
C TRP A 283 -20.62 -13.05 -14.78
N GLU A 284 -21.10 -14.30 -14.90
CA GLU A 284 -20.30 -15.52 -14.72
C GLU A 284 -19.27 -15.67 -15.87
N THR A 285 -18.41 -14.67 -16.11
CA THR A 285 -17.38 -14.73 -17.17
C THR A 285 -16.03 -15.09 -16.58
N PRO A 286 -15.48 -16.28 -16.87
CA PRO A 286 -14.19 -16.73 -16.35
C PRO A 286 -12.97 -15.95 -16.87
N ASP A 287 -13.11 -15.10 -17.90
CA ASP A 287 -11.97 -14.62 -18.68
C ASP A 287 -12.10 -13.16 -19.16
N LEU A 288 -12.15 -12.21 -18.23
CA LEU A 288 -11.92 -10.78 -18.55
C LEU A 288 -10.45 -10.46 -18.88
N ARG A 289 -9.59 -11.49 -19.02
CA ARG A 289 -8.16 -11.35 -19.32
C ARG A 289 -7.94 -11.13 -20.83
N ARG A 290 -8.16 -9.89 -21.30
CA ARG A 290 -7.84 -9.28 -22.63
C ARG A 290 -8.96 -9.35 -23.69
N PRO A 291 -9.14 -8.33 -24.58
CA PRO A 291 -8.17 -7.33 -25.09
C PRO A 291 -8.23 -5.97 -24.37
N ARG A 292 -7.36 -5.02 -24.77
CA ARG A 292 -7.39 -3.61 -24.37
C ARG A 292 -8.76 -3.01 -24.69
N VAL A 293 -9.71 -3.12 -23.77
CA VAL A 293 -11.03 -2.51 -23.91
C VAL A 293 -10.98 -1.16 -23.23
N SER A 294 -10.98 -0.09 -24.03
CA SER A 294 -11.49 1.18 -23.53
C SER A 294 -12.95 0.95 -23.17
N ILE A 295 -13.30 1.20 -21.90
CA ILE A 295 -14.62 0.93 -21.33
C ILE A 295 -15.75 1.63 -22.12
N ASP A 296 -15.46 2.67 -22.88
CA ASP A 296 -16.41 3.33 -23.78
C ASP A 296 -16.99 2.38 -24.85
N SER A 297 -16.31 1.28 -25.17
CA SER A 297 -16.78 0.28 -26.13
C SER A 297 -17.64 -0.84 -25.51
N ALA A 298 -17.68 -0.98 -24.18
CA ALA A 298 -18.44 -2.02 -23.49
C ALA A 298 -19.84 -1.56 -23.01
N PHE A 299 -20.08 -0.25 -22.96
CA PHE A 299 -21.33 0.36 -22.49
C PHE A 299 -22.18 1.01 -23.60
N GLY A 300 -21.83 0.77 -24.87
CA GLY A 300 -22.63 1.20 -26.02
C GLY A 300 -23.63 0.12 -26.45
N GLY A 301 -24.85 0.16 -25.91
CA GLY A 301 -25.96 -0.71 -26.29
C GLY A 301 -27.15 -0.58 -25.35
#